data_AF-A0AA41RUZ0-F1
#
_entry.id   AF-A0AA41RUZ0-F1
#
_cell.length_a   1.000
_cell.length_b   1.000
_cell.length_c   1.000
_cell.angle_alpha   90.00
_cell.angle_beta   90.00
_cell.angle_gamma   90.00
#
_symmetry.space_group_name_H-M   'P 1'
#
loop_
_entity.id
_entity.type
_entity.pdbx_description
1 polymer ?
#
loop_
_entity_poly.entity_id
_entity_poly.type
_entity_poly.pdbx_seq_one_letter_code
_entity_poly.pdbx_strand_id
1 'polypeptide(L)'
;MVLDKPLDGVTSDAPFAAGLSGGSLSTIVGDGSFRTGLKPLQKLKPNIEILCNNQVLTPEMSLATVRAYIWKKADDLILNYRVVQSR
;
A
#
# COMPACT_ATOMS: atom_id res chain seq x y z
N MET A 1 -1.70 56.65 0.26
CA MET A 1 -3.05 56.25 -0.20
C MET A 1 -2.89 55.04 -1.10
N VAL A 2 -3.47 53.92 -0.63
CA VAL A 2 -3.99 52.76 -1.37
C VAL A 2 -3.02 51.80 -2.10
N LEU A 3 -3.46 50.53 -2.06
CA LEU A 3 -2.98 49.27 -2.67
C LEU A 3 -2.04 48.42 -1.80
N ASP A 4 -2.30 47.13 -1.54
CA ASP A 4 -3.35 46.26 -2.05
C ASP A 4 -3.42 44.95 -1.24
N LYS A 5 -4.56 44.27 -1.37
CA LYS A 5 -4.75 42.84 -1.10
C LYS A 5 -3.66 42.03 -1.82
N PRO A 6 -3.33 40.81 -1.34
CA PRO A 6 -3.97 39.69 -2.00
C PRO A 6 -4.42 38.56 -1.05
N LEU A 7 -5.41 37.87 -1.61
CA LEU A 7 -6.12 36.72 -1.13
C LEU A 7 -5.38 35.43 -1.55
N ASP A 8 -5.64 34.38 -0.78
CA ASP A 8 -5.55 32.94 -1.05
C ASP A 8 -4.21 32.20 -0.91
N GLY A 9 -4.36 31.11 -0.16
CA GLY A 9 -3.76 29.83 -0.50
C GLY A 9 -2.50 29.50 0.28
N VAL A 10 -2.63 28.56 1.21
CA VAL A 10 -1.95 27.24 1.13
C VAL A 10 -1.82 26.61 2.52
N THR A 11 -2.11 25.31 2.57
CA THR A 11 -1.56 24.34 3.52
C THR A 11 -1.93 24.48 4.99
N SER A 12 -2.65 23.48 5.47
CA SER A 12 -2.55 23.03 6.85
C SER A 12 -2.53 21.52 6.84
N ASP A 13 -1.32 20.96 6.74
CA ASP A 13 -1.05 19.62 7.22
C ASP A 13 0.00 19.77 8.32
N ALA A 14 -0.47 19.58 9.55
CA ALA A 14 0.31 19.71 10.77
C ALA A 14 0.68 18.31 11.25
N PRO A 15 1.96 17.99 11.39
CA PRO A 15 2.40 16.98 12.34
C PRO A 15 2.90 17.69 13.59
N PHE A 16 2.13 17.49 14.66
CA PHE A 16 2.55 17.64 16.04
C PHE A 16 3.83 16.82 16.28
N ALA A 17 4.91 17.46 16.68
CA ALA A 17 5.87 16.90 17.64
C ALA A 17 6.80 18.01 18.12
N ALA A 18 6.71 18.27 19.41
CA ALA A 18 7.52 19.20 20.15
C ALA A 18 8.99 18.79 20.20
N GLY A 19 9.86 19.80 20.25
CA GLY A 19 10.88 19.82 21.31
C GLY A 19 12.33 19.53 20.90
N LEU A 20 13.08 20.63 20.74
CA LEU A 20 14.39 20.88 21.36
C LEU A 20 15.56 19.91 21.05
N SER A 21 16.54 20.38 20.27
CA SER A 21 17.85 20.86 20.78
C SER A 21 18.87 20.95 19.64
N GLY A 22 19.53 22.11 19.53
CA GLY A 22 20.58 22.36 18.56
C GLY A 22 21.93 21.75 18.96
N GLY A 23 22.78 21.50 17.97
CA GLY A 23 24.16 21.08 18.19
C GLY A 23 24.85 20.73 16.87
N SER A 24 25.96 21.40 16.60
CA SER A 24 26.65 21.49 15.32
C SER A 24 27.69 20.38 15.09
N LEU A 25 28.08 20.19 13.81
CA LEU A 25 29.37 19.70 13.28
C LEU A 25 29.67 18.19 13.12
N SER A 26 29.65 17.79 11.83
CA SER A 26 30.73 17.15 11.04
C SER A 26 31.30 15.76 11.38
N THR A 27 31.28 14.93 10.31
CA THR A 27 32.25 13.89 9.93
C THR A 27 32.11 12.51 10.57
N ILE A 28 31.33 11.63 9.92
CA ILE A 28 31.73 10.24 9.71
C ILE A 28 31.49 9.88 8.24
N VAL A 29 32.61 9.62 7.57
CA VAL A 29 32.72 9.02 6.23
C VAL A 29 31.96 7.69 6.23
N GLY A 30 31.05 7.53 5.28
CA GLY A 30 30.34 6.28 5.02
C GLY A 30 30.04 6.15 3.54
N ASP A 31 31.06 5.81 2.76
CA ASP A 31 30.94 5.27 1.40
C ASP A 31 30.20 3.92 1.49
N GLY A 32 28.88 4.00 1.65
CA GLY A 32 27.97 2.87 1.65
C GLY A 32 27.50 2.63 0.23
N SER A 33 28.39 2.14 -0.63
CA SER A 33 28.03 1.51 -1.90
C SER A 33 27.17 0.27 -1.59
N PHE A 34 25.87 0.48 -1.37
CA PHE A 34 24.89 -0.59 -1.33
C PHE A 34 24.59 -1.04 -2.75
N ARG A 35 25.62 -1.54 -3.45
CA ARG A 35 25.43 -2.59 -4.45
C ARG A 35 25.25 -3.93 -3.72
N THR A 36 24.32 -3.98 -2.77
CA THR A 36 23.77 -5.25 -2.32
C THR A 36 22.78 -5.66 -3.40
N GLY A 37 23.32 -6.22 -4.48
CA GLY A 37 22.58 -6.88 -5.54
C GLY A 37 21.81 -8.05 -4.95
N LEU A 38 20.68 -7.76 -4.33
CA LEU A 38 19.59 -8.71 -4.24
C LEU A 38 19.13 -8.86 -5.67
N LYS A 39 19.55 -9.95 -6.31
CA LYS A 39 18.84 -10.47 -7.49
C LYS A 39 17.37 -10.41 -7.08
N PRO A 40 16.50 -9.61 -7.75
CA PRO A 40 15.08 -9.64 -7.43
C PRO A 40 14.72 -11.09 -7.50
N LEU A 41 14.21 -11.65 -6.40
CA LEU A 41 13.88 -13.05 -6.30
C LEU A 41 12.96 -13.38 -7.49
N GLN A 42 13.51 -13.84 -8.62
CA GLN A 42 12.76 -14.23 -9.81
C GLN A 42 12.06 -15.57 -9.56
N LYS A 43 11.64 -15.82 -8.32
CA LYS A 43 10.82 -16.96 -7.97
C LYS A 43 9.41 -16.61 -8.38
N LEU A 44 9.06 -17.12 -9.56
CA LEU A 44 7.75 -17.67 -9.90
C LEU A 44 6.63 -16.93 -9.18
N LYS A 45 6.04 -15.92 -9.83
CA LYS A 45 4.85 -15.27 -9.31
C LYS A 45 3.79 -16.38 -9.15
N PRO A 46 3.48 -16.83 -7.92
CA PRO A 46 2.53 -17.91 -7.75
C PRO A 46 1.20 -17.38 -8.27
N ASN A 47 0.58 -18.12 -9.19
CA ASN A 47 -0.75 -17.76 -9.67
C ASN A 47 -1.72 -18.21 -8.58
N ILE A 48 -2.36 -17.27 -7.90
CA ILE A 48 -3.29 -17.56 -6.80
C ILE A 48 -4.69 -17.30 -7.30
N GLU A 49 -5.54 -18.31 -7.18
CA GLU A 49 -6.98 -18.17 -7.43
C GLU A 49 -7.72 -18.06 -6.10
N ILE A 50 -8.64 -17.12 -6.02
CA ILE A 50 -9.56 -16.96 -4.90
C ILE A 50 -10.90 -17.55 -5.32
N LEU A 51 -11.52 -18.31 -4.42
CA LEU A 51 -12.80 -18.95 -4.64
C LEU A 51 -13.80 -18.58 -3.55
N CYS A 52 -15.06 -18.39 -3.94
CA CYS A 52 -16.20 -18.30 -3.04
C CYS A 52 -17.24 -19.33 -3.46
N ASN A 53 -17.76 -20.15 -2.54
CA ASN A 53 -18.68 -21.25 -2.87
C ASN A 53 -18.17 -22.12 -4.05
N ASN A 54 -16.88 -22.47 -4.03
CA ASN A 54 -16.21 -23.25 -5.08
C ASN A 54 -16.16 -22.58 -6.48
N GLN A 55 -16.55 -21.32 -6.61
CA GLN A 55 -16.41 -20.55 -7.86
C GLN A 55 -15.19 -19.64 -7.80
N VAL A 56 -14.35 -19.69 -8.85
CA VAL A 56 -13.19 -18.80 -9.00
C VAL A 56 -13.68 -17.36 -9.21
N LEU A 57 -13.12 -16.43 -8.46
CA LEU A 57 -13.41 -15.01 -8.53
C LEU A 57 -12.40 -14.31 -9.44
N THR A 58 -12.88 -13.34 -10.21
CA THR A 58 -12.00 -12.45 -10.97
C THR A 58 -11.35 -11.41 -10.03
N PRO A 59 -10.07 -11.08 -10.23
CA PRO A 59 -9.35 -10.09 -9.39
C PRO A 59 -9.99 -8.70 -9.33
N GLU A 60 -10.80 -8.36 -10.34
CA GLU A 60 -11.45 -7.07 -10.52
C GLU A 60 -12.73 -6.93 -9.67
N MET A 61 -13.25 -8.04 -9.13
CA MET A 61 -14.44 -7.98 -8.28
C MET A 61 -14.12 -7.46 -6.89
N SER A 62 -14.97 -6.54 -6.40
CA SER A 62 -14.90 -6.08 -5.02
C SER A 62 -15.47 -7.14 -4.05
N LEU A 63 -14.97 -7.17 -2.82
CA LEU A 63 -15.53 -8.03 -1.76
C LEU A 63 -17.01 -7.73 -1.47
N ALA A 64 -17.45 -6.49 -1.65
CA ALA A 64 -18.87 -6.11 -1.53
C ALA A 64 -19.71 -6.81 -2.62
N THR A 65 -19.23 -6.86 -3.86
CA THR A 65 -19.87 -7.59 -4.96
C THR A 65 -19.94 -9.08 -4.67
N VAL A 66 -18.84 -9.68 -4.21
CA VAL A 66 -18.80 -11.11 -3.84
C VAL A 66 -19.81 -11.40 -2.73
N ARG A 67 -19.89 -10.52 -1.72
CA ARG A 67 -20.85 -10.63 -0.62
C ARG A 67 -22.29 -10.59 -1.12
N ALA A 68 -22.64 -9.60 -1.93
CA ALA A 68 -24.01 -9.38 -2.40
C ALA A 68 -24.48 -10.43 -3.42
N TYR A 69 -23.60 -10.87 -4.31
CA TYR A 69 -24.01 -11.64 -5.49
C TYR A 69 -23.55 -13.10 -5.52
N ILE A 70 -22.55 -13.48 -4.72
CA ILE A 70 -21.95 -14.83 -4.77
C ILE A 70 -22.18 -15.59 -3.47
N TRP A 71 -21.86 -14.99 -2.32
CA TRP A 71 -22.02 -15.64 -1.02
C TRP A 71 -23.49 -15.81 -0.65
N LYS A 72 -24.27 -14.73 -0.71
CA LYS A 72 -25.72 -14.70 -0.44
C LYS A 72 -26.18 -15.31 0.90
N LYS A 73 -25.28 -15.49 1.87
CA LYS A 73 -25.63 -15.91 3.24
C LYS A 73 -25.45 -14.74 4.21
N ALA A 74 -26.19 -14.79 5.32
CA ALA A 74 -26.11 -13.79 6.38
C ALA A 74 -24.84 -13.94 7.23
N ASP A 75 -24.28 -15.14 7.33
CA ASP A 75 -23.00 -15.44 8.01
C ASP A 75 -21.83 -14.73 7.34
N ASP A 76 -20.67 -14.68 7.98
CA ASP A 76 -19.46 -14.04 7.44
C ASP A 76 -19.04 -14.59 6.07
N LEU A 77 -18.46 -13.71 5.23
CA LEU A 77 -17.99 -14.08 3.90
C LEU A 77 -16.78 -15.01 4.01
N ILE A 78 -16.91 -16.26 3.55
CA ILE A 78 -15.80 -17.22 3.51
C ILE A 78 -15.21 -17.33 2.10
N LEU A 79 -13.91 -17.10 2.00
CA LEU A 79 -13.13 -17.26 0.77
C LEU A 79 -12.14 -18.42 0.95
N ASN A 80 -12.00 -19.22 -0.10
CA ASN A 80 -10.98 -20.25 -0.22
C ASN A 80 -9.91 -19.77 -1.19
N TYR A 81 -8.68 -20.25 -1.06
CA TYR A 81 -7.61 -19.93 -2.00
C TYR A 81 -6.90 -21.20 -2.45
N ARG A 82 -6.32 -21.17 -3.65
CA ARG A 82 -5.40 -22.21 -4.12
C ARG A 82 -4.26 -21.62 -4.93
N VAL A 83 -3.10 -22.27 -4.87
CA VAL A 83 -1.95 -21.95 -5.71
C VAL A 83 -2.04 -22.78 -6.99
N VAL A 84 -2.08 -22.09 -8.12
CA VAL A 84 -2.04 -22.66 -9.46
C VAL A 84 -0.61 -22.54 -9.98
N GLN A 85 -0.05 -23.65 -10.42
CA GLN A 85 1.20 -23.63 -11.16
C GLN A 85 0.87 -23.22 -12.60
N SER A 86 1.37 -22.07 -13.04
CA SER A 86 1.36 -21.72 -14.46
C SER A 86 2.26 -22.74 -15.16
N ARG A 87 1.68 -23.55 -16.04
CA ARG A 87 2.43 -24.46 -16.91
C ARG A 87 3.14 -23.69 -18.01
#